data_AF-A0A0F6AEE5-F1
#
_entry.id   AF-A0A0F6AEE5-F1
#
_cell.length_a   1.000
_cell.length_b   1.000
_cell.length_c   1.000
_cell.angle_alpha   90.00
_cell.angle_beta   90.00
_cell.angle_gamma   90.00
#
_symmetry.space_group_name_H-M   'P 1'
#
loop_
_entity.id
_entity.type
_entity.pdbx_description
1 polymer ?
#
loop_
_entity_poly.entity_id
_entity_poly.type
_entity_poly.pdbx_seq_one_letter_code
_entity_poly.pdbx_strand_id
1 'polypeptide(L)' 'MIRKGLASDIEPILMVWRAASQQAHHFVPDSFWRGSLDTIQQVYLPSSDNSVFG' A
#
# COMPACT_ATOMS: atom_id res chain seq x y z
N MET A 1 -11.38 -14.81 6.04
CA MET A 1 -12.46 -13.83 6.34
C MET A 1 -11.94 -12.43 6.04
N ILE A 2 -12.77 -11.51 5.53
CA ILE A 2 -12.37 -10.11 5.38
C ILE A 2 -12.65 -9.38 6.69
N ARG A 3 -11.67 -8.64 7.22
CA ARG A 3 -11.80 -7.81 8.43
C ARG A 3 -11.26 -6.40 8.19
N LYS A 4 -11.64 -5.47 9.08
CA LYS A 4 -11.03 -4.13 9.11
C LYS A 4 -9.52 -4.24 9.36
N GLY A 5 -8.76 -3.45 8.63
CA GLY A 5 -7.32 -3.31 8.80
C GLY A 5 -6.97 -2.60 10.11
N LEU A 6 -5.87 -3.02 10.70
CA LEU A 6 -5.27 -2.43 11.90
C LEU A 6 -3.94 -1.76 11.52
N ALA A 7 -3.39 -0.95 12.42
CA ALA A 7 -2.08 -0.31 12.20
C ALA A 7 -0.96 -1.34 11.93
N SER A 8 -1.03 -2.52 12.54
CA SER A 8 -0.10 -3.63 12.29
C SER A 8 -0.20 -4.19 10.87
N ASP A 9 -1.29 -3.93 10.15
CA ASP A 9 -1.46 -4.40 8.78
C ASP A 9 -0.91 -3.40 7.74
N ILE A 10 -0.44 -2.22 8.15
CA ILE A 10 0.04 -1.18 7.21
C ILE A 10 1.20 -1.69 6.37
N GLU A 11 2.18 -2.36 6.98
CA GLU A 11 3.34 -2.90 6.26
C GLU A 11 2.92 -3.95 5.20
N PRO A 12 2.14 -5.00 5.53
CA PRO A 12 1.71 -5.95 4.50
C PRO A 12 0.79 -5.33 3.44
N ILE A 13 -0.06 -4.35 3.81
CA ILE A 13 -0.86 -3.60 2.82
C ILE A 13 0.06 -2.81 1.87
N LEU A 14 1.09 -2.14 2.40
CA LEU A 14 2.05 -1.37 1.60
C LEU A 14 2.80 -2.26 0.60
N MET A 15 3.15 -3.49 1.00
CA MET A 15 3.78 -4.46 0.09
C MET A 15 2.87 -4.82 -1.09
N VAL A 16 1.61 -5.14 -0.81
CA VAL A 16 0.61 -5.46 -1.85
C VAL A 16 0.38 -4.25 -2.75
N TRP A 17 0.17 -3.07 -2.15
CA TRP A 17 -0.02 -1.81 -2.88
C TRP A 17 1.15 -1.54 -3.83
N ARG A 18 2.40 -1.70 -3.37
CA ARG A 18 3.60 -1.48 -4.18
C ARG A 18 3.69 -2.46 -5.35
N ALA A 19 3.55 -3.75 -5.07
CA ALA A 19 3.64 -4.78 -6.10
C ALA A 19 2.53 -4.61 -7.16
N ALA A 20 1.29 -4.39 -6.73
CA ALA A 20 0.17 -4.17 -7.62
C ALA A 20 0.32 -2.88 -8.44
N SER A 21 0.82 -1.81 -7.83
CA SER A 21 1.07 -0.54 -8.51
C SER A 21 2.15 -0.67 -9.58
N GLN A 22 3.27 -1.31 -9.28
CA GLN A 22 4.34 -1.60 -10.24
C GLN A 22 3.84 -2.46 -11.40
N GLN A 23 3.01 -3.47 -11.12
CA GLN A 23 2.49 -4.37 -12.16
C GLN A 23 1.48 -3.67 -13.07
N ALA A 24 0.48 -3.01 -12.51
CA ALA A 24 -0.58 -2.34 -13.27
C ALA A 24 -0.06 -1.12 -14.03
N HIS A 25 0.92 -0.43 -13.46
CA HIS A 25 1.49 0.81 -13.99
C HIS A 25 2.98 0.64 -14.34
N HIS A 26 3.34 -0.49 -14.97
CA HIS A 26 4.72 -0.79 -15.37
C HIS A 26 5.36 0.26 -16.30
N PHE A 27 4.55 1.12 -16.92
CA PHE A 27 4.99 2.28 -17.70
C PHE A 27 5.48 3.45 -16.84
N VAL A 28 5.22 3.46 -15.53
CA VAL A 28 5.72 4.46 -14.58
C VAL A 28 7.05 4.00 -13.98
N PRO A 29 8.11 4.83 -13.94
CA PRO A 29 9.42 4.44 -13.42
C PRO A 29 9.38 3.98 -11.95
N ASP A 30 10.18 2.98 -11.61
CA ASP A 30 10.23 2.46 -10.24
C ASP A 30 10.63 3.51 -9.19
N SER A 31 11.43 4.51 -9.59
CA SER A 31 11.81 5.63 -8.73
C SER A 31 10.61 6.42 -8.21
N PHE A 32 9.55 6.54 -9.00
CA PHE A 32 8.32 7.21 -8.58
C PHE A 32 7.63 6.46 -7.44
N TRP A 33 7.46 5.14 -7.58
CA TRP A 33 6.85 4.30 -6.56
C TRP A 33 7.68 4.30 -5.27
N ARG A 34 9.01 4.17 -5.38
CA ARG A 34 9.93 4.27 -4.23
C ARG A 34 9.84 5.62 -3.53
N GLY A 35 9.79 6.72 -4.29
CA GLY A 35 9.64 8.07 -3.76
C GLY A 35 8.28 8.34 -3.11
N SER A 36 7.29 7.50 -3.36
CA SER A 36 5.94 7.63 -2.79
C SER A 36 5.73 6.81 -1.51
N LEU A 37 6.64 5.88 -1.17
CA LEU A 37 6.41 4.92 -0.08
C LEU A 37 6.17 5.59 1.27
N ASP A 38 6.94 6.63 1.60
CA ASP A 38 6.80 7.34 2.86
C ASP A 38 5.41 7.99 2.98
N THR A 39 4.99 8.72 1.96
CA THR A 39 3.65 9.33 1.89
C THR A 39 2.54 8.28 2.00
N ILE A 40 2.67 7.16 1.28
CA ILE A 40 1.64 6.11 1.30
C ILE A 40 1.57 5.45 2.67
N GLN A 41 2.71 5.15 3.28
CA GLN A 41 2.79 4.50 4.59
C GLN A 41 2.34 5.41 5.74
N GLN A 42 2.76 6.67 5.73
CA GLN A 42 2.59 7.59 6.86
C GLN A 42 1.31 8.44 6.78
N VAL A 43 0.78 8.66 5.58
CA VAL A 43 -0.38 9.55 5.38
C VAL A 43 -1.56 8.80 4.80
N TYR A 44 -1.35 8.12 3.66
CA TYR A 44 -2.47 7.58 2.89
C TYR A 44 -3.12 6.37 3.55
N LEU A 45 -2.33 5.34 3.86
CA LEU A 45 -2.84 4.10 4.47
C LEU A 45 -3.44 4.32 5.87
N PRO A 46 -2.82 5.08 6.80
CA PRO A 46 -3.40 5.36 8.11
C PRO A 46 -4.74 6.11 8.04
N SER A 47 -4.93 6.94 7.00
CA SER A 47 -6.13 7.76 6.82
C SER A 47 -7.23 7.06 6.02
N SER A 48 -6.97 5.85 5.50
CA SER A 48 -7.89 5.09 4.66
C SER A 48 -8.63 4.01 5.44
N ASP A 49 -9.88 3.72 5.07
CA ASP A 49 -10.59 2.53 5.55
C ASP A 49 -10.11 1.28 4.80
N ASN A 50 -9.06 0.65 5.35
CA ASN A 50 -8.49 -0.56 4.77
C ASN A 50 -9.21 -1.82 5.27
N SER A 51 -9.26 -2.84 4.42
CA SER A 51 -9.71 -4.19 4.76
C SER A 51 -8.65 -5.20 4.37
N VAL A 52 -8.47 -6.24 5.19
CA VAL A 52 -7.51 -7.31 4.94
C VAL A 52 -8.19 -8.66 5.00
N PHE A 53 -7.67 -9.62 4.23
CA PHE A 53 -8.09 -11.01 4.28
C PHE A 53 -7.13 -11.80 5.16
N GLY A 54 -7.68 -12.58 6.10
CA GLY A 54 -6.94 -13.48 6.99
C GLY A 54 -7.78 -14.68 7.41
#